data_AF-A0A916B4Y3-F1
#
_entry.id   AF-A0A916B4Y3-F1
#
_cell.length_a   1.000
_cell.length_b   1.000
_cell.length_c   1.000
_cell.angle_alpha   90.00
_cell.angle_beta   90.00
_cell.angle_gamma   90.00
#
_symmetry.space_group_name_H-M   'P 1'
#
loop_
_entity.id
_entity.type
_entity.pdbx_description
1 polymer ?
#
loop_
_entity_poly.entity_id
_entity_poly.type
_entity_poly.pdbx_seq_one_letter_code
_entity_poly.pdbx_strand_id
1 'polypeptide(L)' 'MAYIRGESRGQISLLPESLEDYVAANAVVRFIDRFVESLDLGELDFTRTQLAPT' A
#
# COMPACT_ATOMS: atom_id res chain seq x y z
N MET A 1 -0.13 20.30 3.17
CA MET A 1 -0.08 18.99 2.47
C MET A 1 -1.10 18.08 3.11
N ALA A 2 -2.11 17.67 2.35
CA ALA A 2 -3.18 16.78 2.82
C ALA A 2 -2.64 15.35 3.06
N TYR A 3 -3.42 14.54 3.78
CA TYR A 3 -3.20 13.08 3.84
C TYR A 3 -3.29 12.50 2.42
N ILE A 4 -2.30 11.68 2.04
CA ILE A 4 -2.26 11.04 0.72
C ILE A 4 -2.79 9.62 0.91
N ARG A 5 -3.95 9.33 0.32
CA ARG A 5 -4.45 7.96 0.24
C ARG A 5 -3.70 7.25 -0.90
N GLY A 6 -3.00 6.16 -0.58
CA GLY A 6 -2.38 5.30 -1.59
C GLY A 6 -3.44 4.67 -2.50
N GLU A 7 -3.08 4.41 -3.75
CA GLU A 7 -3.95 3.70 -4.69
C GLU A 7 -3.66 2.19 -4.68
N SER A 8 -4.62 1.39 -5.14
CA SER A 8 -4.49 -0.07 -5.20
C SER A 8 -3.47 -0.48 -6.25
N ARG A 9 -2.66 -1.52 -5.97
CA ARG A 9 -1.75 -2.14 -6.95
C ARG A 9 -2.48 -2.77 -8.14
N GLY A 10 -3.77 -3.09 -7.99
CA GLY A 10 -4.63 -3.55 -9.08
C GLY A 10 -5.19 -2.44 -9.96
N GLN A 11 -4.81 -1.17 -9.72
CA GLN A 11 -5.22 -0.08 -10.59
C GLN A 11 -4.58 -0.21 -11.97
N ILE A 12 -5.40 0.00 -13.00
CA ILE A 12 -5.04 -0.18 -14.42
C ILE A 12 -4.62 1.18 -15.05
N SER A 13 -4.60 2.25 -14.25
CA SER A 13 -4.23 3.58 -14.74
C SER A 13 -2.75 3.61 -15.12
N LEU A 14 -2.44 4.02 -16.35
CA LEU A 14 -1.10 4.23 -16.93
C LEU A 14 -0.31 2.98 -17.39
N LEU A 15 -0.85 1.76 -17.24
CA LEU A 15 -0.20 0.53 -17.73
C LEU A 15 -1.17 -0.27 -18.62
N PRO A 16 -0.67 -1.03 -19.62
CA PRO A 16 -1.51 -1.93 -20.43
C PRO A 16 -2.18 -3.03 -19.59
N GLU A 17 -1.46 -3.54 -18.58
CA GLU A 17 -1.90 -4.53 -17.59
C GLU A 17 -1.61 -4.01 -16.17
N SER A 18 -2.34 -4.49 -15.16
CA SER A 18 -2.17 -3.99 -13.79
C SER A 18 -0.80 -4.38 -13.22
N LEU A 19 -0.33 -3.66 -12.20
CA LEU A 19 0.93 -4.03 -11.55
C LEU A 19 0.88 -5.45 -10.97
N GLU A 20 -0.29 -5.93 -10.55
CA GLU A 20 -0.48 -7.31 -10.08
C GLU A 20 -0.17 -8.37 -11.14
N ASP A 21 -0.42 -8.08 -12.42
CA ASP A 21 -0.20 -9.03 -13.51
C ASP A 21 1.30 -9.33 -13.71
N TYR A 22 2.17 -8.39 -13.31
CA TYR A 22 3.62 -8.54 -13.33
C TYR A 22 4.20 -9.20 -12.06
N VAL A 23 3.39 -9.37 -11.01
CA VAL A 23 3.87 -9.87 -9.73
C VAL A 23 3.54 -11.34 -9.60
N ALA A 24 4.55 -12.19 -9.73
CA ALA A 24 4.38 -13.63 -9.55
C ALA A 24 3.77 -13.98 -8.18
N ALA A 25 3.01 -15.08 -8.12
CA ALA A 25 2.33 -15.53 -6.90
C ALA A 25 3.30 -15.83 -5.73
N ASN A 26 4.56 -16.17 -6.04
CA ASN A 26 5.62 -16.46 -5.07
C ASN A 26 6.64 -15.32 -4.90
N ALA A 27 6.35 -14.13 -5.44
CA ALA A 27 7.25 -13.00 -5.34
C ALA A 27 7.40 -12.54 -3.88
N VAL A 28 8.64 -12.24 -3.46
CA VAL A 28 8.98 -11.81 -2.09
C VAL A 28 8.22 -10.55 -1.68
N VAL A 29 7.86 -9.68 -2.63
CA VAL A 29 7.06 -8.48 -2.35
C VAL A 29 5.73 -8.81 -1.67
N ARG A 30 5.12 -9.97 -1.97
CA ARG A 30 3.87 -10.40 -1.33
C ARG A 30 4.04 -10.70 0.16
N PHE A 31 5.22 -11.13 0.58
CA PHE A 31 5.55 -11.27 2.01
C PHE A 31 5.64 -9.90 2.68
N ILE A 32 6.26 -8.92 2.02
CA ILE A 32 6.35 -7.55 2.52
C ILE A 32 4.95 -6.94 2.64
N ASP A 33 4.07 -7.15 1.65
CA ASP A 33 2.68 -6.68 1.69
C ASP A 33 1.97 -7.24 2.93
N ARG A 34 2.06 -8.55 3.18
CA ARG A 34 1.47 -9.18 4.39
C ARG A 34 2.08 -8.70 5.69
N PHE A 35 3.40 -8.47 5.71
CA PHE A 35 4.07 -7.93 6.89
C PHE A 35 3.56 -6.54 7.20
N VAL A 36 3.52 -5.64 6.21
CA VAL A 36 3.03 -4.26 6.39
C VAL A 36 1.55 -4.23 6.76
N GLU A 37 0.71 -5.09 6.17
CA GLU A 37 -0.71 -5.26 6.56
C GLU A 37 -0.89 -5.65 8.03
N SER A 38 0.08 -6.34 8.62
CA SER A 38 0.03 -6.77 10.02
C SER A 38 0.49 -5.71 11.04
N LEU A 39 1.09 -4.61 10.58
CA LEU A 39 1.62 -3.57 11.45
C LEU A 39 0.54 -2.54 11.79
N ASP A 40 0.43 -2.18 13.07
CA ASP A 40 -0.26 -0.97 13.48
C ASP A 40 0.70 0.22 13.35
N LEU A 41 0.59 0.92 12.22
CA LEU A 41 1.43 2.09 11.97
C LEU A 41 1.14 3.25 12.95
N GLY A 42 -0.05 3.28 13.57
CA GLY A 42 -0.40 4.25 14.62
C GLY A 42 0.34 3.98 15.93
N GLU A 43 0.40 2.73 16.37
CA GLU A 43 1.18 2.32 17.54
C GLU A 43 2.69 2.45 17.32
N LEU A 44 3.15 2.33 16.08
CA LEU A 44 4.55 2.54 15.69
C LEU A 44 4.94 4.02 15.55
N ASP A 45 4.10 4.95 16.00
CA ASP A 45 4.38 6.38 16.07
C ASP A 45 4.65 7.06 14.71
N PHE A 46 4.17 6.47 13.61
CA PHE A 46 4.26 7.10 12.29
C PHE A 46 3.34 8.32 12.22
N THR A 47 3.92 9.49 11.94
CA THR A 47 3.24 10.80 12.05
C THR A 47 2.09 11.03 11.08
N ARG A 48 1.97 10.27 9.98
CA ARG A 48 1.02 10.55 8.88
C ARG A 48 0.16 9.36 8.47
N THR A 49 -0.19 8.51 9.43
CA THR A 49 -0.97 7.29 9.21
C THR A 49 -2.47 7.53 9.16
N GLN A 50 -2.94 8.63 9.76
CA GLN A 50 -4.35 8.97 9.84
C GLN A 50 -4.62 10.35 9.22
N LEU A 51 -5.81 10.50 8.68
CA LEU A 51 -6.32 11.81 8.26
C LEU A 51 -6.47 12.69 9.50
N ALA A 52 -5.93 13.91 9.45
CA ALA A 52 -6.18 14.88 10.51
C ALA A 52 -7.70 15.14 10.62
N PRO A 53 -8.28 15.16 11.83
CA PRO A 53 -9.69 15.49 12.00
C PRO A 53 -9.95 16.91 11.49
N THR A 54 -11.03 17.05 10.72
CA THR A 54 -11.49 18.33 10.13
C THR A 54 -12.08 19.26 11.18
#